data_AF-A0A8C2NST3-F1
#
_entry.id   AF-A0A8C2NST3-F1
#
_cell.length_a   1.000
_cell.length_b   1.000
_cell.length_c   1.000
_cell.angle_alpha   90.00
_cell.angle_beta   90.00
_cell.angle_gamma   90.00
#
_symmetry.space_group_name_H-M   'P 1'
#
loop_
_entity.id
_entity.type
_entity.pdbx_description
1 polymer ?
#
loop_
_entity_poly.entity_id
_entity_poly.type
_entity_poly.pdbx_seq_one_letter_code
_entity_poly.pdbx_strand_id
1 'polypeptide(L)'
;MSENCIHSRMKIIKHGGFVYYQEGCCLVRSKDEEADNDNYEVLFNLEELKLEQPFIDCIRVAPDEKYVAAKIRTEDSEASTCIVVKLSDQPVMEASFPNVSSFEWVKDEEDEDVLFYTFQRNLRCHDVYRATFGDNKRNERFYTEKDPRY
;
A
#
# COMPACT_ATOMS: atom_id res chain seq x y z
N MET A 1 15.85 6.83 29.70
CA MET A 1 15.75 8.25 29.33
C MET A 1 16.59 8.51 28.09
N SER A 2 15.92 8.44 26.94
CA SER A 2 16.09 9.33 25.79
C SER A 2 14.95 8.96 24.85
N GLU A 3 13.78 9.53 25.18
CA GLU A 3 12.72 9.75 24.20
C GLU A 3 13.34 10.58 23.08
N ASN A 4 13.55 9.96 21.94
CA ASN A 4 13.71 10.62 20.64
C ASN A 4 13.37 9.57 19.58
N CYS A 5 12.16 8.99 19.68
CA CYS A 5 11.54 8.41 18.50
C CYS A 5 11.05 9.61 17.69
N ILE A 6 11.89 10.02 16.74
CA ILE A 6 11.62 11.09 15.81
C ILE A 6 10.22 10.86 15.26
N HIS A 7 9.35 11.85 15.40
CA HIS A 7 8.05 11.96 14.73
C HIS A 7 8.27 11.91 13.21
N SER A 8 8.61 10.74 12.67
CA SER A 8 8.30 10.36 11.31
C SER A 8 6.78 10.45 11.25
N ARG A 9 6.27 11.52 10.62
CA ARG A 9 4.83 11.79 10.52
C ARG A 9 4.14 10.49 10.11
N MET A 10 3.38 9.88 11.02
CA MET A 10 2.52 8.74 10.71
C MET A 10 1.76 9.09 9.44
N LYS A 11 1.88 8.25 8.42
CA LYS A 11 1.16 8.46 7.16
C LYS A 11 -0.30 8.11 7.38
N ILE A 12 -1.06 9.13 7.73
CA ILE A 12 -2.50 9.07 7.96
C ILE A 12 -3.21 9.44 6.66
N ILE A 13 -4.13 8.59 6.20
CA ILE A 13 -4.97 8.83 5.03
C ILE A 13 -6.43 8.79 5.43
N LYS A 14 -7.19 9.84 5.08
CA LYS A 14 -8.66 9.84 5.19
C LYS A 14 -9.27 9.44 3.86
N HIS A 15 -10.12 8.43 3.87
CA HIS A 15 -10.86 8.00 2.69
C HIS A 15 -12.11 7.22 3.12
N GLY A 16 -13.24 7.40 2.43
CA GLY A 16 -14.43 6.58 2.68
C GLY A 16 -15.03 6.67 4.08
N GLY A 17 -14.83 7.79 4.79
CA GLY A 17 -15.24 7.92 6.19
C GLY A 17 -14.37 7.15 7.19
N PHE A 18 -13.24 6.61 6.75
CA PHE A 18 -12.23 5.98 7.59
C PHE A 18 -10.90 6.74 7.54
N VAL A 19 -10.10 6.49 8.57
CA VAL A 19 -8.73 6.96 8.72
C VAL A 19 -7.82 5.73 8.69
N TYR A 20 -6.84 5.69 7.79
CA TYR A 20 -5.90 4.58 7.60
C TYR A 20 -4.50 5.01 8.02
N TYR A 21 -3.84 4.18 8.82
CA TYR A 21 -2.51 4.50 9.38
C TYR A 21 -1.81 3.22 9.86
N GLN A 22 -0.56 3.38 10.30
CA GLN A 22 0.18 2.33 10.99
C GLN A 22 0.03 2.50 12.50
N GLU A 23 -0.39 1.44 13.19
CA GLU A 23 -0.36 1.34 14.65
C GLU A 23 0.54 0.15 15.04
N GLY A 24 1.64 0.42 15.74
CA GLY A 24 2.68 -0.59 15.98
C GLY A 24 3.16 -1.25 14.68
N CYS A 25 3.03 -2.58 14.60
CA CYS A 25 3.35 -3.38 13.40
C CYS A 25 2.13 -3.63 12.50
N CYS A 26 1.01 -2.94 12.67
CA CYS A 26 -0.22 -3.21 11.91
C CYS A 26 -0.59 -2.05 10.98
N LEU A 27 -1.04 -2.37 9.77
CA LEU A 27 -1.89 -1.48 8.98
C LEU A 27 -3.30 -1.56 9.58
N VAL A 28 -3.86 -0.42 9.97
CA VAL A 28 -5.18 -0.34 10.60
C VAL A 28 -6.06 0.70 9.93
N ARG A 29 -7.37 0.62 10.18
CA ARG A 29 -8.30 1.74 9.94
C ARG A 29 -9.22 2.00 11.12
N SER A 30 -9.59 3.26 11.34
CA SER A 30 -10.57 3.68 12.35
C SER A 30 -11.60 4.64 11.74
N LYS A 31 -12.69 4.92 12.46
CA LYS A 31 -13.66 5.96 12.04
C LYS A 31 -13.23 7.36 12.41
N ASP A 32 -12.46 7.49 13.49
CA ASP A 32 -12.02 8.77 14.04
C ASP A 32 -10.49 8.81 14.14
N GLU A 33 -9.89 9.98 13.91
CA GLU A 33 -8.43 10.16 14.00
C GLU A 33 -7.89 9.97 15.43
N GLU A 34 -8.72 10.26 16.42
CA GLU A 34 -8.42 10.12 17.85
C GLU A 34 -9.09 8.87 18.43
N ALA A 35 -9.27 7.83 17.62
CA ALA A 35 -9.78 6.57 18.12
C ALA A 35 -8.85 6.07 19.25
N ASP A 36 -9.40 5.91 20.46
CA ASP A 36 -8.71 5.24 21.56
C ASP A 36 -8.18 3.87 21.10
N ASN A 37 -7.14 3.36 21.78
CA ASN A 37 -6.33 2.18 21.41
C ASN A 37 -7.09 0.89 21.06
N ASP A 38 -8.42 0.83 21.22
CA ASP A 38 -9.25 -0.35 20.94
C ASP A 38 -10.34 -0.11 19.87
N ASN A 39 -10.42 1.07 19.24
CA ASN A 39 -11.48 1.38 18.26
C ASN A 39 -10.97 1.46 16.81
N TYR A 40 -10.08 0.55 16.44
CA TYR A 40 -9.61 0.36 15.07
C TYR A 40 -9.72 -1.09 14.61
N GLU A 41 -9.87 -1.27 13.31
CA GLU A 41 -9.83 -2.56 12.62
C GLU A 41 -8.40 -2.83 12.13
N VAL A 42 -7.85 -3.99 12.48
CA VAL A 42 -6.57 -4.44 11.95
C VAL A 42 -6.78 -5.00 10.54
N LEU A 43 -6.10 -4.40 9.57
CA LEU A 43 -6.19 -4.81 8.17
C LEU A 43 -5.08 -5.78 7.77
N PHE A 44 -3.88 -5.62 8.32
CA PHE A 44 -2.74 -6.50 8.05
C PHE A 44 -1.63 -6.35 9.10
N ASN A 45 -1.00 -7.45 9.51
CA ASN A 45 0.18 -7.44 10.37
C ASN A 45 1.46 -7.46 9.52
N LEU A 46 2.26 -6.40 9.59
CA LEU A 46 3.51 -6.25 8.84
C LEU A 46 4.57 -7.30 9.19
N GLU A 47 4.50 -7.92 10.38
CA GLU A 47 5.42 -9.00 10.78
C GLU A 47 5.31 -10.24 9.87
N GLU A 48 4.16 -10.43 9.20
CA GLU A 48 3.97 -11.50 8.21
C GLU A 48 4.94 -11.37 7.02
N LEU A 49 5.46 -10.17 6.75
CA LEU A 49 6.44 -9.91 5.70
C LEU A 49 7.86 -10.34 6.08
N LYS A 50 8.12 -10.67 7.36
CA LYS A 50 9.43 -11.07 7.88
C LYS A 50 10.53 -10.05 7.58
N LEU A 51 10.16 -8.76 7.57
CA LEU A 51 11.07 -7.64 7.41
C LEU A 51 11.54 -7.15 8.78
N GLU A 52 12.75 -6.62 8.85
CA GLU A 52 13.26 -5.99 10.06
C GLU A 52 12.71 -4.56 10.17
N GLN A 53 11.93 -4.30 11.23
CA GLN A 53 11.36 -2.99 11.54
C GLN A 53 10.62 -2.34 10.34
N PRO A 54 9.60 -3.02 9.76
CA PRO A 54 8.88 -2.48 8.63
C PRO A 54 8.03 -1.27 9.02
N PHE A 55 7.94 -0.30 8.11
CA PHE A 55 7.04 0.83 8.24
C PHE A 55 6.30 1.12 6.93
N ILE A 56 5.13 1.76 7.06
CA ILE A 56 4.27 2.14 5.94
C ILE A 56 4.72 3.49 5.38
N ASP A 57 5.25 3.45 4.16
CA ASP A 57 5.67 4.61 3.38
C ASP A 57 4.56 5.15 2.47
N CYS A 58 3.48 4.43 2.20
CA CYS A 58 2.38 4.99 1.43
C CYS A 58 1.12 4.19 1.65
N ILE A 59 -0.03 4.84 1.66
CA ILE A 59 -1.34 4.19 1.65
C ILE A 59 -2.15 4.81 0.51
N ARG A 60 -2.84 3.97 -0.26
CA ARG A 60 -3.87 4.36 -1.23
C ARG A 60 -5.05 3.42 -1.12
N VAL A 61 -6.23 3.97 -0.94
CA VAL A 61 -7.49 3.22 -0.91
C VAL A 61 -8.08 3.24 -2.32
N ALA A 62 -8.60 2.10 -2.76
CA ALA A 62 -9.25 1.99 -4.06
C ALA A 62 -10.57 2.76 -4.09
N PRO A 63 -11.01 3.30 -5.25
CA PRO A 63 -12.24 4.09 -5.35
C PRO A 63 -13.51 3.43 -4.81
N ASP A 64 -13.71 2.11 -5.01
CA ASP A 64 -14.87 1.41 -4.43
C ASP A 64 -14.67 1.01 -2.96
N GLU A 65 -13.54 1.37 -2.36
CA GLU A 65 -13.19 1.02 -0.99
C GLU A 65 -13.15 -0.49 -0.72
N LYS A 66 -12.98 -1.29 -1.79
CA LYS A 66 -12.83 -2.75 -1.73
C LYS A 66 -11.41 -3.18 -1.37
N TYR A 67 -10.43 -2.33 -1.65
CA TYR A 67 -9.01 -2.63 -1.47
C TYR A 67 -8.26 -1.45 -0.89
N VAL A 68 -7.19 -1.75 -0.16
CA VAL A 68 -6.16 -0.78 0.21
C VAL A 68 -4.80 -1.29 -0.24
N ALA A 69 -4.01 -0.43 -0.87
CA ALA A 69 -2.63 -0.68 -1.23
C ALA A 69 -1.72 0.08 -0.27
N ALA A 70 -0.69 -0.60 0.26
CA ALA A 70 0.29 0.01 1.15
C ALA A 70 1.73 -0.29 0.70
N LYS A 71 2.58 0.75 0.65
CA LYS A 71 4.01 0.63 0.40
C LYS A 71 4.72 0.42 1.72
N ILE A 72 5.43 -0.70 1.86
CA ILE A 72 6.19 -1.06 3.05
C ILE A 72 7.68 -0.95 2.78
N ARG A 73 8.42 -0.32 3.69
CA ARG A 73 9.88 -0.16 3.64
C ARG A 73 10.50 -0.57 4.98
N THR A 74 11.82 -0.76 4.96
CA THR A 74 12.68 -0.78 6.14
C THR A 74 13.56 0.47 6.12
N GLU A 75 14.01 0.96 7.27
CA GLU A 75 14.74 2.25 7.35
C GLU A 75 16.01 2.26 6.48
N ASP A 76 16.75 1.16 6.46
CA ASP A 76 18.03 1.06 5.77
C ASP A 76 17.93 0.62 4.29
N SER A 77 16.73 0.58 3.71
CA SER A 77 16.52 0.06 2.35
C SER A 77 15.62 0.95 1.50
N GLU A 78 16.05 1.22 0.26
CA GLU A 78 15.20 1.78 -0.80
C GLU A 78 14.30 0.72 -1.44
N ALA A 79 14.54 -0.57 -1.18
CA ALA A 79 13.62 -1.61 -1.61
C ALA A 79 12.32 -1.48 -0.81
N SER A 80 11.20 -1.61 -1.52
CA SER A 80 9.88 -1.55 -0.91
C SER A 80 8.99 -2.67 -1.43
N THR A 81 7.98 -3.03 -0.65
CA THR A 81 6.96 -3.98 -1.06
C THR A 81 5.61 -3.29 -1.04
N CYS A 82 4.88 -3.32 -2.15
CA CYS A 82 3.47 -2.93 -2.16
C CYS A 82 2.63 -4.14 -1.77
N ILE A 83 1.89 -4.07 -0.67
CA ILE A 83 0.85 -5.04 -0.36
C ILE A 83 -0.50 -4.50 -0.80
N VAL A 84 -1.42 -5.38 -1.19
CA VAL A 84 -2.83 -5.06 -1.44
C VAL A 84 -3.66 -5.91 -0.51
N VAL A 85 -4.48 -5.27 0.31
CA VAL A 85 -5.39 -5.90 1.26
C VAL A 85 -6.80 -5.73 0.75
N LYS A 86 -7.55 -6.83 0.68
CA LYS A 86 -9.00 -6.82 0.43
C LYS A 86 -9.71 -6.43 1.72
N LEU A 87 -10.52 -5.36 1.65
CA LEU A 87 -11.34 -4.89 2.74
C LEU A 87 -12.63 -5.72 2.77
N SER A 88 -12.87 -6.42 3.88
CA SER A 88 -14.07 -7.21 4.15
C SER A 88 -14.18 -7.44 5.66
N ASP A 89 -15.19 -8.17 6.12
CA ASP A 89 -15.33 -8.53 7.55
C ASP A 89 -14.09 -9.23 8.12
N GLN A 90 -13.32 -9.89 7.26
CA GLN A 90 -12.00 -10.45 7.58
C GLN A 90 -10.99 -9.96 6.54
N PRO A 91 -10.26 -8.87 6.80
CA PRO A 91 -9.25 -8.37 5.88
C PRO A 91 -8.20 -9.43 5.55
N VAL A 92 -7.85 -9.54 4.27
CA VAL A 92 -6.83 -10.51 3.79
C VAL A 92 -5.91 -9.86 2.78
N MET A 93 -4.63 -10.23 2.82
CA MET A 93 -3.67 -9.82 1.79
C MET A 93 -4.01 -10.52 0.46
N GLU A 94 -4.48 -9.75 -0.50
CA GLU A 94 -4.89 -10.19 -1.84
C GLU A 94 -3.68 -10.34 -2.79
N ALA A 95 -2.68 -9.47 -2.62
CA ALA A 95 -1.45 -9.50 -3.41
C ALA A 95 -0.27 -8.84 -2.68
N SER A 96 0.93 -9.17 -3.11
CA SER A 96 2.18 -8.53 -2.72
C SER A 96 3.10 -8.37 -3.92
N PHE A 97 3.61 -7.16 -4.12
CA PHE A 97 4.46 -6.78 -5.24
C PHE A 97 5.78 -6.22 -4.71
N PRO A 98 6.92 -6.93 -4.89
CA PRO A 98 8.21 -6.47 -4.40
C PRO A 98 8.83 -5.41 -5.32
N ASN A 99 9.74 -4.59 -4.79
CA ASN A 99 10.49 -3.54 -5.49
C ASN A 99 9.63 -2.44 -6.14
N VAL A 100 8.43 -2.19 -5.61
CA VAL A 100 7.54 -1.15 -6.14
C VAL A 100 8.10 0.23 -5.81
N SER A 101 8.09 1.14 -6.78
CA SER A 101 8.50 2.54 -6.59
C SER A 101 7.30 3.40 -6.22
N SER A 102 6.23 3.29 -7.01
CA SER A 102 4.96 4.00 -6.81
C SER A 102 3.79 3.18 -7.35
N PHE A 103 2.59 3.54 -6.90
CA PHE A 103 1.33 2.96 -7.33
C PHE A 103 0.18 3.96 -7.15
N GLU A 104 -0.85 3.84 -7.99
CA GLU A 104 -2.07 4.65 -7.92
C GLU A 104 -3.28 3.81 -8.35
N TRP A 105 -4.44 4.07 -7.73
CA TRP A 105 -5.71 3.46 -8.11
C TRP A 105 -6.45 4.32 -9.13
N VAL A 106 -7.09 3.67 -10.09
CA VAL A 106 -7.88 4.31 -11.16
C VAL A 106 -9.11 3.45 -11.44
N LYS A 107 -10.24 4.09 -11.78
CA LYS A 107 -11.39 3.44 -12.41
C LYS A 107 -11.13 3.28 -13.90
N ASP A 108 -11.19 2.06 -14.41
CA ASP A 108 -11.09 1.85 -15.86
C ASP A 108 -12.43 2.03 -16.59
N GLU A 109 -12.44 1.71 -17.89
CA GLU A 109 -13.63 1.85 -18.75
C GLU A 109 -14.79 0.92 -18.35
N GLU A 110 -14.50 -0.15 -17.60
CA GLU A 110 -15.50 -1.10 -17.07
C GLU A 110 -15.94 -0.72 -15.64
N ASP A 111 -15.52 0.45 -15.15
CA ASP A 111 -15.72 0.92 -13.77
C ASP A 111 -15.13 -0.04 -12.73
N GLU A 112 -14.07 -0.77 -13.08
CA GLU A 112 -13.33 -1.65 -12.16
C GLU A 112 -12.19 -0.86 -11.47
N ASP A 113 -11.94 -1.18 -10.20
CA ASP A 113 -10.78 -0.66 -9.48
C ASP A 113 -9.49 -1.30 -10.00
N VAL A 114 -8.64 -0.49 -10.63
CA VAL A 114 -7.37 -0.90 -11.22
C VAL A 114 -6.20 -0.27 -10.49
N LEU A 115 -5.24 -1.09 -10.06
CA LEU A 115 -3.98 -0.61 -9.51
C LEU A 115 -2.93 -0.51 -10.62
N PHE A 116 -2.50 0.70 -10.93
CA PHE A 116 -1.30 0.92 -11.73
C PHE A 116 -0.10 1.05 -10.81
N TYR A 117 1.00 0.40 -11.17
CA TYR A 117 2.21 0.45 -10.36
C TYR A 117 3.47 0.26 -11.19
N THR A 118 4.60 0.71 -10.67
CA THR A 118 5.90 0.61 -11.34
C THR A 118 6.97 0.10 -10.38
N PHE A 119 7.98 -0.56 -10.92
CA PHE A 119 9.12 -1.05 -10.15
C PHE A 119 10.36 -0.21 -10.44
N GLN A 120 11.18 0.01 -9.41
CA GLN A 120 12.49 0.60 -9.61
C GLN A 120 13.54 -0.48 -9.85
N ARG A 121 14.25 -0.40 -10.98
CA ARG A 121 15.43 -1.22 -11.27
C ARG A 121 16.57 -0.31 -11.71
N ASN A 122 17.72 -0.41 -11.06
CA ASN A 122 18.88 0.47 -11.31
C ASN A 122 18.52 1.97 -11.27
N LEU A 123 17.70 2.37 -10.28
CA LEU A 123 17.19 3.74 -10.11
C LEU A 123 16.29 4.25 -11.26
N ARG A 124 15.74 3.35 -12.07
CA ARG A 124 14.84 3.69 -13.20
C ARG A 124 13.53 2.94 -13.13
N CYS A 125 12.48 3.56 -13.65
CA CYS A 125 11.11 3.05 -13.67
C CYS A 125 10.61 2.96 -15.12
N HIS A 126 11.08 1.98 -15.89
CA HIS A 126 10.73 1.88 -17.31
C HIS A 126 9.38 1.21 -17.57
N ASP A 127 8.94 0.32 -16.68
CA ASP A 127 7.73 -0.45 -16.90
C ASP A 127 6.61 0.03 -15.96
N VAL A 128 5.40 0.16 -16.50
CA VAL A 128 4.18 0.31 -15.72
C VAL A 128 3.36 -0.96 -15.88
N TYR A 129 2.87 -1.47 -14.75
CA TYR A 129 2.02 -2.63 -14.65
C TYR A 129 0.62 -2.20 -14.25
N ARG A 130 -0.35 -3.00 -14.68
CA ARG A 130 -1.76 -2.88 -14.34
C ARG A 130 -2.18 -4.16 -13.63
N ALA A 131 -2.78 -4.03 -12.45
CA ALA A 131 -3.34 -5.13 -11.70
C ALA A 131 -4.82 -4.90 -11.38
N THR A 132 -5.60 -5.96 -11.55
CA THR A 132 -6.99 -6.09 -11.09
C THR A 132 -7.09 -7.27 -10.13
N PHE A 133 -8.16 -7.33 -9.34
CA PHE A 133 -8.30 -8.26 -8.22
C PHE A 133 -9.68 -8.94 -8.21
N GLY A 134 -9.86 -9.95 -7.36
CA GLY A 134 -11.12 -10.70 -7.31
C GLY A 134 -11.34 -11.57 -8.55
N ASP A 135 -12.56 -11.60 -9.07
CA ASP A 135 -12.95 -12.52 -10.16
C ASP A 135 -12.26 -12.20 -11.49
N ASN A 136 -11.94 -10.92 -11.72
CA ASN A 136 -11.25 -10.43 -12.92
C ASN A 136 -9.74 -10.28 -12.72
N LYS A 137 -9.13 -11.04 -11.81
CA LYS A 137 -7.71 -10.91 -11.45
C LYS A 137 -6.77 -10.98 -12.66
N ARG A 138 -6.06 -9.89 -12.91
CA ARG A 138 -5.01 -9.76 -13.93
C ARG A 138 -3.82 -9.05 -13.32
N ASN A 139 -2.64 -9.36 -13.84
CA ASN A 139 -1.44 -8.58 -13.58
C ASN A 139 -0.57 -8.61 -14.82
N GLU A 140 -0.50 -7.49 -15.52
CA GLU A 140 0.17 -7.40 -16.81
C GLU A 140 0.93 -6.09 -16.95
N ARG A 141 1.97 -6.14 -17.78
CA ARG A 141 2.70 -4.95 -18.15
C ARG A 141 1.85 -4.12 -19.11
N PHE A 142 1.51 -2.91 -18.69
CA PHE A 142 0.69 -1.98 -19.44
C PHE A 142 1.51 -1.09 -20.37
N TYR A 143 2.68 -0.64 -19.90
CA TYR A 143 3.57 0.25 -20.66
C TYR A 143 5.04 -0.09 -20.41
N THR A 144 5.88 0.18 -21.42
CA THR A 144 7.34 0.15 -21.32
C THR A 144 7.91 1.39 -22.01
N GLU A 145 8.67 2.18 -21.26
CA GLU A 145 9.50 3.25 -21.80
C GLU A 145 10.63 2.66 -22.65
N LYS A 146 10.74 3.14 -23.88
CA LYS A 146 11.71 2.64 -24.88
C LYS A 146 12.93 3.54 -25.00
N ASP A 147 12.81 4.81 -24.61
CA ASP A 147 13.90 5.76 -24.65
C ASP A 147 14.72 5.67 -23.35
N PRO A 148 15.99 5.25 -23.40
CA PRO A 148 16.82 5.07 -22.21
C PRO A 148 17.20 6.39 -21.51
N ARG A 149 16.80 7.54 -22.06
CA ARG A 149 16.92 8.85 -21.40
C ARG A 149 15.82 9.06 -20.34
N TYR A 150 14.76 8.27 -20.37
CA TYR A 150 13.62 8.30 -19.46
C TYR A 150 13.53 6.99 -18.66
#